data_AF-A0A6V7HW66-F1
#
_entry.id   AF-A0A6V7HW66-F1
#
_cell.length_a   1.000
_cell.length_b   1.000
_cell.length_c   1.000
_cell.angle_alpha   90.00
_cell.angle_beta   90.00
_cell.angle_gamma   90.00
#
_symmetry.space_group_name_H-M   'P 1'
#
loop_
_entity.id
_entity.type
_entity.pdbx_description
1 polymer ?
#
loop_
_entity_poly.entity_id
_entity_poly.type
_entity_poly.pdbx_seq_one_letter_code
_entity_poly.pdbx_strand_id
1 'polypeptide(L)' 'DVPNWMPPHQNLPHPEQTVREDLENAGFKVLHCSNREKICSWKNLQALL' A
#
# COMPACT_ATOMS: atom_id res chain seq x y z
N ASP A 1 2.85 20.33 -9.91
CA ASP A 1 2.18 19.32 -9.07
C ASP A 1 2.86 17.97 -9.23
N VAL A 2 3.29 17.36 -8.12
CA VAL A 2 3.70 15.95 -8.15
C VAL A 2 2.41 15.16 -8.25
N PRO A 3 2.22 14.29 -9.27
CA PRO A 3 1.02 13.47 -9.31
C PRO A 3 0.91 12.72 -7.98
N ASN A 4 -0.24 12.86 -7.31
CA ASN A 4 -0.57 12.12 -6.09
C ASN A 4 -0.56 10.63 -6.44
N TRP A 5 0.62 10.01 -6.38
CA TRP A 5 0.73 8.57 -6.54
C TRP A 5 0.12 7.96 -5.30
N MET A 6 -0.98 7.26 -5.51
CA MET A 6 -1.71 6.55 -4.48
C MET A 6 -1.47 5.07 -4.69
N PRO A 7 -1.03 4.34 -3.66
CA PRO A 7 -0.92 2.88 -3.69
C PRO A 7 -2.19 2.23 -4.26
N PRO A 8 -2.04 1.21 -5.12
CA PRO A 8 -3.17 0.41 -5.53
C PRO A 8 -3.85 -0.18 -4.28
N HIS A 9 -5.18 -0.20 -4.29
CA HIS A 9 -6.05 -0.68 -3.21
C HIS A 9 -6.33 0.30 -2.05
N GLN A 10 -5.64 1.43 -1.91
CA GLN A 10 -5.79 2.31 -0.74
C GLN A 10 -7.22 2.87 -0.50
N ASN A 11 -8.01 3.03 -1.56
CA ASN A 11 -9.40 3.50 -1.47
C ASN A 11 -10.44 2.39 -1.39
N LEU A 12 -10.01 1.13 -1.30
CA LEU A 12 -10.94 0.01 -1.15
C LEU A 12 -11.39 -0.11 0.31
N PRO A 13 -12.60 -0.64 0.55
CA PRO A 13 -13.11 -0.86 1.91
C PRO A 13 -12.23 -1.80 2.74
N HIS A 14 -11.54 -2.74 2.08
CA HIS A 14 -10.66 -3.74 2.71
C HIS A 14 -9.35 -3.91 1.92
N PRO A 15 -8.45 -2.91 1.95
CA PRO A 15 -7.24 -2.88 1.12
C PRO A 15 -6.31 -4.07 1.39
N GLU A 16 -6.18 -4.49 2.66
CA GLU A 16 -5.33 -5.64 3.00
C GLU A 16 -5.86 -6.98 2.45
N GLN A 17 -7.19 -7.10 2.29
CA GLN A 17 -7.81 -8.32 1.75
C GLN A 17 -7.59 -8.39 0.25
N THR A 18 -7.84 -7.28 -0.47
CA THR A 18 -7.63 -7.23 -1.92
C THR A 18 -6.17 -7.49 -2.29
N VAL A 19 -5.22 -6.87 -1.59
CA VAL A 19 -3.79 -7.13 -1.82
C VAL A 19 -3.43 -8.60 -1.54
N ARG A 20 -4.02 -9.21 -0.52
CA ARG A 20 -3.79 -10.63 -0.22
C ARG A 20 -4.30 -11.52 -1.35
N GLU A 21 -5.54 -11.31 -1.79
CA GLU A 21 -6.18 -12.09 -2.86
C GLU A 21 -5.39 -12.00 -4.17
N ASP A 22 -4.94 -10.80 -4.55
CA ASP A 22 -4.13 -10.61 -5.77
C ASP A 22 -2.80 -11.36 -5.71
N LEU A 23 -2.12 -11.32 -4.55
CA LEU A 23 -0.85 -12.02 -4.36
C LEU A 23 -1.04 -13.55 -4.34
N GLU A 24 -2.11 -14.04 -3.72
CA GLU A 24 -2.45 -15.46 -3.72
C GLU A 24 -2.84 -15.97 -5.12
N ASN A 25 -3.61 -15.18 -5.87
CA ASN A 25 -3.95 -15.46 -7.27
C ASN A 25 -2.71 -15.49 -8.18
N ALA A 26 -1.69 -14.67 -7.87
CA ALA A 26 -0.40 -14.70 -8.55
C ALA A 26 0.50 -15.88 -8.11
N GLY A 27 0.07 -16.71 -7.16
CA GLY A 27 0.78 -17.91 -6.70
C GLY A 27 1.70 -17.69 -5.49
N PHE A 28 1.65 -16.52 -4.84
CA PHE A 28 2.40 -16.27 -3.61
C PHE A 28 1.61 -16.77 -2.39
N LYS A 29 2.34 -17.25 -1.37
CA LYS A 29 1.76 -17.54 -0.07
C LYS A 29 1.88 -16.33 0.85
N VAL A 30 0.77 -15.65 1.12
CA VAL A 30 0.76 -14.48 2.00
C VAL A 30 0.73 -14.92 3.47
N LEU A 31 1.84 -14.73 4.19
CA LEU A 31 1.95 -15.12 5.60
C LEU A 31 1.44 -14.04 6.56
N HIS A 32 1.64 -12.77 6.20
CA HIS A 32 1.15 -11.62 6.97
C HIS A 32 0.87 -10.47 6.01
N CYS A 33 -0.32 -9.88 6.14
CA CYS A 33 -0.69 -8.66 5.46
C CYS A 33 -1.53 -7.83 6.43
N SER A 34 -1.11 -6.60 6.69
CA SER A 34 -1.75 -5.70 7.64
C SER A 34 -1.80 -4.29 7.08
N ASN A 35 -2.93 -3.63 7.24
CA ASN A 35 -3.12 -2.23 6.85
C ASN A 35 -2.50 -1.29 7.89
N ARG A 36 -1.17 -1.14 7.84
CA ARG A 36 -0.39 -0.46 8.90
C ARG A 36 -0.22 1.05 8.72
N GLU A 37 -0.62 1.65 7.62
CA GLU A 37 -0.60 3.11 7.47
C GLU A 37 -1.80 3.61 6.67
N LYS A 38 -2.62 4.48 7.30
CA LYS A 38 -3.65 5.26 6.60
C LYS A 38 -3.10 6.56 6.02
N ILE A 39 -1.87 6.92 6.39
CA ILE A 39 -1.25 8.21 6.08
C ILE A 39 0.00 7.91 5.26
N CYS A 40 -0.11 8.03 3.94
CA CYS A 40 1.05 8.02 3.06
C CYS A 40 1.76 9.36 3.21
N SER A 41 2.65 9.50 4.19
CA SER A 41 3.43 10.73 4.37
C SER A 41 4.65 10.73 3.46
N TRP A 42 4.60 11.51 2.39
CA TRP A 42 5.78 11.82 1.59
C TRP A 42 6.67 12.78 2.39
N LYS A 43 7.58 12.24 3.20
CA LYS A 43 8.67 13.05 3.75
C LYS A 43 9.65 13.31 2.63
N ASN A 44 9.70 14.56 2.16
CA ASN A 44 10.70 15.01 1.21
C ASN A 44 12.09 14.56 1.70
N LEU A 45 12.84 13.86 0.84
CA LEU A 45 14.22 13.45 1.09
C LEU A 45 15.15 14.62 1.44
N GLN A 46 14.76 15.86 1.12
CA GLN A 46 15.44 17.08 1.56
C GLN A 46 15.41 17.31 3.08
N ALA A 47 14.51 16.67 3.83
CA ALA A 47 14.47 16.75 5.29
C ALA A 47 15.39 15.73 5.99
N LEU A 48 16.10 14.90 5.22
CA LEU A 48 17.04 13.87 5.70
C LEU A 48 18.51 14.21 5.38
N LEU A 49 18.77 15.39 4.83
CA LEU A 49 20.10 15.98 4.63
C LEU A 49 20.28 17.17 5.60
#